data_AF-A0A535JNY9-F1
#
_entry.id   AF-A0A535JNY9-F1
#
_cell.length_a   1.000
_cell.length_b   1.000
_cell.length_c   1.000
_cell.angle_alpha   90.00
_cell.angle_beta   90.00
_cell.angle_gamma   90.00
#
_symmetry.space_group_name_H-M   'P 1'
#
loop_
_entity.id
_entity.type
_entity.pdbx_description
1 polymer ?
#
loop_
_entity_poly.entity_id
_entity_poly.type
_entity_poly.pdbx_seq_one_letter_code
_entity_poly.pdbx_strand_id
1 'polypeptide(L)'
;MRSDPIRGKTIRWTYENGPMAGKSFEHSFGEDGLVSWREATTDEKATKPPTNGKAKTTPGKPGSETKVKYEVASVTADVWAVAYLAKSGYTLTSVLDFDSGTVVSFASNEKELVPQRGMFEVAERV
;
A
#
# COMPACT_ATOMS: atom_id res chain seq x y z
N MET A 1 16.59 -12.57 14.89
CA MET A 1 15.76 -11.41 14.52
C MET A 1 15.04 -11.78 13.24
N ARG A 2 13.70 -11.74 13.18
CA ARG A 2 13.01 -11.88 11.89
C ARG A 2 13.44 -10.68 11.05
N SER A 3 14.15 -10.94 9.96
CA SER A 3 14.42 -9.95 8.92
C SER A 3 13.09 -9.52 8.30
N ASP A 4 13.01 -8.27 7.86
CA ASP A 4 11.94 -7.68 7.04
C ASP A 4 11.04 -8.73 6.36
N PRO A 5 9.80 -8.98 6.85
CA PRO A 5 8.99 -10.10 6.39
C PRO A 5 8.34 -9.87 5.03
N ILE A 6 8.43 -8.64 4.49
CA ILE A 6 7.80 -8.25 3.23
C ILE A 6 8.81 -8.09 2.09
N ARG A 7 10.11 -8.04 2.40
CA ARG A 7 11.20 -8.03 1.43
C ARG A 7 11.02 -9.11 0.36
N GLY A 8 11.09 -8.71 -0.91
CA GLY A 8 10.98 -9.61 -2.06
C GLY A 8 9.54 -10.08 -2.37
N LYS A 9 8.53 -9.63 -1.63
CA LYS A 9 7.14 -10.10 -1.77
C LYS A 9 6.25 -9.09 -2.47
N THR A 10 5.17 -9.59 -3.07
CA THR A 10 4.01 -8.78 -3.41
C THR A 10 2.94 -8.99 -2.35
N ILE A 11 2.40 -7.92 -1.81
CA ILE A 11 1.29 -7.94 -0.86
C ILE A 11 0.10 -7.28 -1.52
N ARG A 12 -1.05 -7.94 -1.46
CA ARG A 12 -2.32 -7.35 -1.87
C ARG A 12 -3.11 -7.03 -0.62
N TRP A 13 -3.59 -5.81 -0.50
CA TRP A 13 -4.59 -5.48 0.52
C TRP A 13 -5.86 -4.92 -0.10
N THR A 14 -6.97 -5.11 0.61
CA THR A 14 -8.30 -4.61 0.25
C THR A 14 -8.83 -3.82 1.43
N TYR A 15 -9.19 -2.55 1.19
CA TYR A 15 -9.72 -1.70 2.24
C TYR A 15 -11.23 -1.88 2.40
N GLU A 16 -11.69 -1.91 3.64
CA GLU A 16 -13.10 -2.04 4.01
C GLU A 16 -13.75 -0.70 4.31
N ASN A 17 -12.96 0.33 4.62
CA ASN A 17 -13.46 1.64 5.00
C ASN A 17 -12.60 2.79 4.43
N GLY A 18 -13.05 4.01 4.71
CA GLY A 18 -12.41 5.24 4.24
C GLY A 18 -12.57 5.46 2.73
N PRO A 19 -11.86 6.44 2.16
CA PRO A 19 -12.00 6.80 0.74
C PRO A 19 -11.65 5.69 -0.25
N MET A 20 -10.96 4.64 0.21
CA MET A 20 -10.55 3.49 -0.60
C MET A 20 -11.38 2.24 -0.35
N ALA A 21 -12.48 2.33 0.41
CA ALA A 21 -13.34 1.18 0.72
C ALA A 21 -13.75 0.42 -0.56
N GLY A 22 -13.64 -0.91 -0.52
CA GLY A 22 -13.91 -1.81 -1.63
C GLY A 22 -12.81 -1.91 -2.69
N LYS A 23 -11.74 -1.10 -2.61
CA LYS A 23 -10.62 -1.15 -3.56
C LYS A 23 -9.48 -2.02 -3.03
N SER A 24 -8.82 -2.70 -3.95
CA SER A 24 -7.64 -3.51 -3.70
C SER A 24 -6.39 -2.88 -4.31
N PHE A 25 -5.25 -3.01 -3.63
CA PHE A 25 -3.97 -2.53 -4.11
C PHE A 25 -2.92 -3.62 -3.98
N GLU A 26 -2.12 -3.78 -5.01
CA GLU A 26 -0.92 -4.62 -4.99
C GLU A 26 0.30 -3.74 -4.75
N HIS A 27 1.08 -4.11 -3.74
CA HIS A 27 2.36 -3.52 -3.37
C HIS A 27 3.46 -4.55 -3.59
N SER A 28 4.39 -4.27 -4.49
CA SER A 28 5.56 -5.12 -4.72
C SER A 28 6.77 -4.51 -4.01
N PHE A 29 7.28 -5.23 -3.01
CA PHE A 29 8.45 -4.88 -2.21
C PHE A 29 9.67 -5.61 -2.79
N GLY A 30 10.58 -4.85 -3.40
CA GLY A 30 11.79 -5.39 -3.99
C GLY A 30 12.83 -5.81 -2.95
N GLU A 31 13.71 -6.72 -3.37
CA GLU A 31 14.95 -7.07 -2.64
C GLU A 31 15.87 -5.85 -2.42
N ASP A 32 15.68 -4.80 -3.23
CA ASP A 32 16.52 -3.61 -3.34
C ASP A 32 16.18 -2.45 -2.38
N GLY A 33 15.17 -2.58 -1.52
CA GLY A 33 14.74 -1.46 -0.66
C GLY A 33 13.52 -0.72 -1.18
N LEU A 34 13.03 -1.04 -2.38
CA LEU A 34 12.05 -0.22 -3.07
C LEU A 34 10.66 -0.87 -3.07
N VAL A 35 9.64 -0.02 -3.05
CA VAL A 35 8.24 -0.42 -3.22
C VAL A 35 7.64 0.27 -4.43
N SER A 36 6.86 -0.48 -5.20
CA SER A 36 5.94 0.02 -6.23
C SER A 36 4.55 -0.50 -5.97
N TRP A 37 3.51 0.23 -6.40
CA TRP A 37 2.13 -0.18 -6.17
C TRP A 37 1.22 0.12 -7.35
N ARG A 38 0.11 -0.62 -7.42
CA ARG A 38 -0.97 -0.41 -8.38
C ARG A 38 -2.31 -0.80 -7.77
N GLU A 39 -3.40 -0.22 -8.26
CA GLU A 39 -4.75 -0.72 -7.98
C GLU A 39 -4.90 -2.09 -8.65
N ALA A 40 -5.34 -3.10 -7.90
CA ALA A 40 -5.61 -4.42 -8.43
C ALA A 40 -6.97 -4.38 -9.13
N THR A 41 -6.97 -4.41 -10.46
CA THR A 41 -8.22 -4.52 -11.23
C THR A 41 -8.73 -5.95 -11.12
N THR A 42 -9.92 -6.16 -10.54
CA THR A 42 -10.82 -7.21 -11.05
C THR A 42 -11.22 -6.78 -12.45
N ASP A 43 -11.14 -7.66 -13.45
CA ASP A 43 -11.53 -7.36 -14.82
C ASP A 43 -12.91 -6.68 -14.89
N GLU A 44 -12.90 -5.35 -14.99
CA GLU A 44 -13.84 -4.45 -15.68
C GLU A 44 -13.68 -3.02 -15.13
N LYS A 45 -13.24 -2.12 -16.01
CA LYS A 45 -13.22 -0.65 -15.87
C LYS A 45 -12.45 -0.10 -14.66
N ALA A 46 -11.23 0.35 -14.96
CA ALA A 46 -10.49 1.35 -14.19
C ALA A 46 -11.42 2.49 -13.74
N THR A 47 -11.91 2.38 -12.50
CA THR A 47 -12.72 3.40 -11.86
C THR A 47 -11.78 4.39 -11.19
N LYS A 48 -12.03 5.67 -11.51
CA LYS A 48 -11.21 6.84 -11.16
C LYS A 48 -10.63 6.78 -9.73
N PRO A 49 -9.41 7.30 -9.51
CA PRO A 49 -8.88 7.47 -8.17
C PRO A 49 -9.83 8.35 -7.34
N PRO A 50 -9.89 8.16 -6.01
CA PRO A 50 -10.76 8.96 -5.18
C PRO A 50 -10.32 10.40 -5.22
N THR A 51 -11.25 11.27 -5.60
CA THR A 51 -11.14 12.71 -5.46
C THR A 51 -11.39 13.08 -4.01
N ASN A 52 -10.30 13.18 -3.24
CA ASN A 52 -10.13 14.23 -2.25
C ASN A 52 -8.64 14.58 -2.20
N GLY A 53 -8.30 15.79 -2.64
CA GLY A 53 -6.91 16.26 -2.77
C GLY A 53 -6.33 16.02 -4.17
N LYS A 54 -5.86 17.10 -4.82
CA LYS A 54 -5.41 17.13 -6.22
C LYS A 54 -4.14 16.29 -6.46
N ALA A 55 -4.27 14.98 -6.61
CA ALA A 55 -3.29 14.19 -7.36
C ALA A 55 -3.76 14.13 -8.82
N LYS A 56 -3.17 14.96 -9.69
CA LYS A 56 -3.37 14.85 -11.15
C LYS A 56 -2.75 13.53 -11.63
N THR A 57 -3.54 12.48 -11.72
CA THR A 57 -3.20 11.31 -12.53
C THR A 57 -3.75 11.53 -13.93
N THR A 58 -2.87 11.76 -14.90
CA THR A 58 -3.23 11.82 -16.33
C THR A 58 -3.77 10.45 -16.76
N PRO A 59 -4.97 10.36 -17.34
CA PRO A 59 -5.52 9.09 -17.83
C PRO A 59 -4.71 8.60 -19.04
N GLY A 60 -4.26 7.34 -19.04
CA GLY A 60 -3.78 6.68 -20.25
C GLY A 60 -2.26 6.45 -20.39
N LYS A 61 -1.45 6.68 -19.35
CA LYS A 61 -0.08 6.15 -19.34
C LYS A 61 -0.03 4.97 -18.36
N PRO A 62 0.41 3.76 -18.75
CA PRO A 62 0.75 2.73 -17.78
C PRO A 62 1.73 3.40 -16.82
N GLY A 63 1.31 3.56 -15.57
CA GLY A 63 2.03 4.36 -14.60
C GLY A 63 3.45 3.84 -14.54
N SER A 64 4.40 4.65 -15.01
CA SER A 64 5.82 4.42 -14.81
C SER A 64 6.00 4.01 -13.35
N GLU A 65 6.37 2.75 -13.12
CA GLU A 65 6.56 2.14 -11.80
C GLU A 65 7.28 3.13 -10.91
N THR A 66 6.54 3.83 -10.04
CA THR A 66 7.14 4.81 -9.15
C THR A 66 7.68 4.02 -7.97
N LYS A 67 8.89 3.49 -8.17
CA LYS A 67 9.66 2.84 -7.12
C LYS A 67 10.16 3.91 -6.16
N VAL A 68 9.83 3.77 -4.88
CA VAL A 68 10.30 4.64 -3.80
C VAL A 68 10.87 3.78 -2.69
N LYS A 69 11.78 4.34 -1.90
CA LYS A 69 12.29 3.64 -0.72
C LYS A 69 11.15 3.42 0.28
N TYR A 70 11.06 2.22 0.83
CA TYR A 70 10.23 1.96 2.01
C TYR A 70 11.09 1.74 3.24
N GLU A 71 10.50 2.01 4.40
CA GLU A 71 11.04 1.69 5.71
C GLU A 71 10.12 0.67 6.38
N VAL A 72 10.68 -0.17 7.24
CA VAL A 72 9.95 -1.23 7.94
C VAL A 72 10.47 -1.38 9.36
N ALA A 73 9.56 -1.63 10.31
CA ALA A 73 9.89 -1.84 11.71
C ALA A 73 8.96 -2.87 12.33
N SER A 74 9.50 -3.74 13.18
CA SER A 74 8.69 -4.63 14.02
C SER A 74 8.00 -3.82 15.11
N VAL A 75 6.69 -3.99 15.25
CA VAL A 75 5.90 -3.44 16.37
C VAL A 75 5.81 -4.48 17.48
N THR A 76 5.45 -5.71 17.10
CA THR A 76 5.48 -6.92 17.95
C THR A 76 6.00 -8.11 17.12
N ALA A 77 5.87 -9.35 17.60
CA ALA A 77 6.38 -10.53 16.91
C ALA A 77 5.74 -10.74 15.51
N ASP A 78 4.44 -10.47 15.39
CA ASP A 78 3.63 -10.70 14.19
C ASP A 78 3.02 -9.41 13.64
N VAL A 79 3.31 -8.26 14.26
CA VAL A 79 2.85 -6.94 13.79
C VAL A 79 4.01 -6.09 13.31
N TRP A 80 3.91 -5.57 12.10
CA TRP A 80 4.96 -4.78 11.44
C TRP A 80 4.41 -3.48 10.89
N ALA A 81 5.16 -2.39 11.06
CA ALA A 81 4.87 -1.11 10.43
C ALA A 81 5.73 -0.96 9.16
N VAL A 82 5.10 -0.48 8.09
CA VAL A 82 5.71 -0.24 6.79
C VAL A 82 5.37 1.18 6.37
N ALA A 83 6.34 1.96 5.93
CA ALA A 83 6.10 3.34 5.52
C ALA A 83 6.86 3.70 4.24
N TYR A 84 6.23 4.50 3.38
CA TYR A 84 6.93 5.14 2.26
C TYR A 84 6.30 6.47 1.90
N LEU A 85 7.15 7.41 1.44
CA LEU A 85 6.74 8.69 0.89
C LEU A 85 6.56 8.57 -0.62
N ALA A 86 5.33 8.71 -1.10
CA ALA A 86 5.03 8.77 -2.51
C ALA A 86 5.43 10.13 -3.11
N LYS A 87 5.71 10.15 -4.43
CA LYS A 87 6.01 11.39 -5.16
C LYS A 87 4.85 12.41 -5.15
N SER A 88 3.64 11.99 -4.79
CA SER A 88 2.49 12.88 -4.57
C SER A 88 2.61 13.76 -3.32
N GLY A 89 3.56 13.47 -2.43
CA GLY A 89 3.70 14.13 -1.12
C GLY A 89 2.94 13.43 0.02
N TYR A 90 2.22 12.34 -0.26
CA TYR A 90 1.62 11.51 0.78
C TYR A 90 2.59 10.46 1.28
N THR A 91 2.65 10.30 2.60
CA THR A 91 3.21 9.11 3.23
C THR A 91 2.09 8.11 3.44
N LEU A 92 2.28 6.89 2.95
CA LEU A 92 1.46 5.76 3.40
C LEU A 92 2.23 5.05 4.52
N THR A 93 1.61 4.97 5.69
CA THR A 93 2.09 4.11 6.79
C THR A 93 1.08 3.01 7.02
N SER A 94 1.49 1.75 6.92
CA SER A 94 0.64 0.57 7.05
C SER A 94 1.16 -0.33 8.16
N VAL A 95 0.28 -0.68 9.09
CA VAL A 95 0.53 -1.67 10.14
C VAL A 95 -0.11 -2.98 9.70
N LEU A 96 0.72 -4.00 9.53
CA LEU A 96 0.37 -5.34 9.07
C LEU A 96 0.41 -6.29 10.26
N ASP A 97 -0.72 -6.93 10.55
CA ASP A 97 -0.80 -8.03 11.50
C ASP A 97 -0.84 -9.35 10.74
N PHE A 98 0.27 -10.08 10.77
CA PHE A 98 0.44 -11.35 10.06
C PHE A 98 -0.29 -12.53 10.69
N ASP A 99 -0.75 -12.42 11.93
CA ASP A 99 -1.57 -13.45 12.57
C ASP A 99 -3.01 -13.38 12.07
N SER A 100 -3.59 -12.18 12.07
CA SER A 100 -4.98 -11.96 11.65
C SER A 100 -5.15 -11.67 10.14
N GLY A 101 -4.06 -11.35 9.43
CA GLY A 101 -4.13 -10.89 8.03
C GLY A 101 -4.77 -9.51 7.88
N THR A 102 -4.79 -8.70 8.94
CA THR A 102 -5.42 -7.38 8.93
C THR A 102 -4.39 -6.27 8.65
N VAL A 103 -4.85 -5.20 7.99
CA VAL A 103 -4.05 -3.99 7.76
C VAL A 103 -4.77 -2.76 8.28
N VAL A 104 -4.01 -1.88 8.92
CA VAL A 104 -4.42 -0.51 9.19
C VAL A 104 -3.44 0.43 8.52
N SER A 105 -3.92 1.24 7.59
CA SER A 105 -3.14 2.21 6.83
C SER A 105 -3.52 3.63 7.17
N PHE A 106 -2.54 4.52 7.13
CA PHE A 106 -2.69 5.96 7.29
C PHE A 106 -2.13 6.62 6.04
N ALA A 107 -3.01 7.16 5.20
CA ALA A 107 -2.61 8.08 4.14
C ALA A 107 -2.50 9.47 4.77
N SER A 108 -1.29 10.03 4.80
CA SER A 108 -1.02 11.25 5.55
C SER A 108 -0.07 12.20 4.83
N ASN A 109 -0.24 13.50 5.10
CA ASN A 109 0.68 14.57 4.75
C ASN A 109 0.51 15.70 5.78
N GLU A 110 1.01 16.91 5.50
CA GLU A 110 0.89 18.06 6.39
C GLU A 110 -0.54 18.62 6.53
N LYS A 111 -1.47 18.19 5.67
CA LYS A 111 -2.84 18.71 5.59
C LYS A 111 -3.87 17.77 6.17
N GLU A 112 -3.66 16.46 6.05
CA GLU A 112 -4.63 15.46 6.46
C GLU A 112 -3.98 14.16 6.93
N LEU A 113 -4.75 13.42 7.74
CA LEU A 113 -4.47 12.07 8.19
C LEU A 113 -5.74 11.26 8.01
N VAL A 114 -5.69 10.28 7.11
CA VAL A 114 -6.85 9.47 6.73
C VAL A 114 -6.57 8.01 7.09
N PRO A 115 -7.18 7.47 8.17
CA PRO A 115 -7.06 6.07 8.52
C PRO A 115 -7.95 5.20 7.64
N GLN A 116 -7.46 4.03 7.28
CA GLN A 116 -8.14 3.02 6.48
C GLN A 116 -7.82 1.64 7.05
N ARG A 117 -8.78 0.72 7.04
CA ARG A 117 -8.66 -0.64 7.57
C ARG A 117 -9.05 -1.64 6.50
N GLY A 118 -8.50 -2.84 6.59
CA GLY A 118 -8.92 -3.93 5.74
C GLY A 118 -8.10 -5.19 5.95
N MET A 119 -8.07 -6.03 4.93
CA MET A 119 -7.39 -7.31 4.93
C MET A 119 -6.21 -7.30 3.96
N PHE A 120 -5.19 -8.09 4.21
CA PHE A 120 -4.09 -8.30 3.29
C PHE A 120 -3.75 -9.78 3.14
N GLU A 121 -3.13 -10.09 2.01
CA GLU A 121 -2.57 -11.39 1.71
C GLU A 121 -1.22 -11.22 1.01
N VAL A 122 -0.32 -12.18 1.24
CA VAL A 122 0.94 -12.26 0.50
C VAL A 122 0.64 -12.98 -0.80
N ALA A 123 0.77 -12.28 -1.92
CA ALA A 123 0.67 -12.90 -3.25
C ALA A 123 1.96 -13.70 -3.51
N GLU A 124 1.87 -15.02 -3.46
CA GLU A 124 2.98 -15.89 -3.88
C GLU A 124 3.22 -15.70 -5.38
N ARG A 125 4.48 -15.45 -5.78
CA ARG A 125 4.89 -15.65 -7.17
C ARG A 125 5.08 -17.15 -7.35
N VAL A 126 4.26 -17.75 -8.22
CA VAL A 126 4.53 -19.07 -8.82
C VAL A 126 5.76 -18.98 -9.71
#